data_AF-A0A7C9EYB8-F1
#
_entry.id   AF-A0A7C9EYB8-F1
#
_cell.length_a   1.000
_cell.length_b   1.000
_cell.length_c   1.000
_cell.angle_alpha   90.00
_cell.angle_beta   90.00
_cell.angle_gamma   90.00
#
_symmetry.space_group_name_H-M   'P 1'
#
loop_
_entity.id
_entity.type
_entity.pdbx_description
1 polymer ?
#
loop_
_entity_poly.entity_id
_entity_poly.type
_entity_poly.pdbx_seq_one_letter_code
_entity_poly.pdbx_strand_id
1 'polypeptide(L)'
;MERRVEGSPNAQRVIRLQAPLVDSVSCYCKVDAGLKTVATARKFVPGSKICIQPDINPRAHRSRSSRRERNRVQPPLLPGLPDDLAIACLIRVPRVEHRKLRLVCKRWQRLLSGNFYYSLRKNLGMAEEWVYVMKRDRDGKISWHAFDPTYQLWQPLPPVPVEYSEARGFGCAVLSGCHLYLFGGEDPLRGSMRRVVFYDARTNKWHPAPGMIRRRHCFGSCVIDNCLYVAGGECEGIQRALRSAEVYDPSKRKWSSIAEMGTGMVPFIGVIHNGKWYLKGLGSRRQVMSEAYDPETNTWTPVNDGMITGWRNPSTTMNGQLYSIDCRDGCKLRVYDEATDSWNKFIDSKLHLGSSRALEAAALVPLNGKLCIIRNNMSISLVDVSSPDKHVESNPRLWENIAGRGHFRTLVTNLWSSIAGRSSLKSHIVHCQVLQA
;
A
#
# COMPACT_ATOMS: atom_id res chain seq x y z
N MET A 1 -30.76 -51.03 -35.73
CA MET A 1 -31.55 -49.94 -36.34
C MET A 1 -31.84 -48.94 -35.21
N GLU A 2 -31.51 -47.64 -35.27
CA GLU A 2 -30.88 -46.75 -36.27
C GLU A 2 -30.00 -45.72 -35.52
N ARG A 3 -28.72 -45.51 -35.85
CA ARG A 3 -28.15 -44.43 -36.69
C ARG A 3 -28.71 -42.99 -36.55
N ARG A 4 -27.84 -42.12 -35.99
CA ARG A 4 -27.52 -40.70 -36.34
C ARG A 4 -28.65 -39.65 -36.48
N VAL A 5 -28.43 -38.48 -35.85
CA VAL A 5 -28.19 -37.18 -36.55
C VAL A 5 -27.16 -36.36 -35.74
N GLU A 6 -26.32 -35.57 -36.43
CA GLU A 6 -25.32 -34.66 -35.85
C GLU A 6 -25.90 -33.28 -35.51
N GLY A 7 -25.32 -32.57 -34.54
CA GLY A 7 -25.73 -31.20 -34.21
C GLY A 7 -24.66 -30.41 -33.46
N SER A 8 -23.80 -29.71 -34.20
CA SER A 8 -22.99 -28.60 -33.67
C SER A 8 -23.76 -27.29 -33.88
N PRO A 9 -23.72 -26.37 -32.91
CA PRO A 9 -23.19 -25.07 -33.30
C PRO A 9 -22.20 -24.45 -32.29
N ASN A 10 -21.30 -23.64 -32.82
CA ASN A 10 -20.37 -22.80 -32.07
C ASN A 10 -21.10 -21.89 -31.07
N ALA A 11 -20.94 -22.16 -29.77
CA ALA A 11 -21.11 -21.16 -28.73
C ALA A 11 -19.73 -20.64 -28.31
N GLN A 12 -19.41 -19.39 -28.66
CA GLN A 12 -18.20 -18.73 -28.20
C GLN A 12 -18.20 -18.66 -26.67
N ARG A 13 -17.36 -19.45 -26.00
CA ARG A 13 -17.06 -19.27 -24.58
C ARG A 13 -16.38 -17.91 -24.42
N VAL A 14 -17.17 -16.90 -24.06
CA VAL A 14 -16.67 -15.66 -23.48
C VAL A 14 -16.00 -16.03 -22.16
N ILE A 15 -14.69 -16.24 -22.21
CA ILE A 15 -13.86 -16.35 -21.01
C ILE A 15 -13.92 -14.97 -20.36
N ARG A 16 -14.81 -14.81 -19.38
CA ARG A 16 -14.69 -13.72 -18.40
C ARG A 16 -13.37 -13.95 -17.69
N LEU A 17 -12.33 -13.22 -18.13
CA LEU A 17 -11.09 -13.07 -17.39
C LEU A 17 -11.44 -12.38 -16.07
N GLN A 18 -11.71 -13.20 -15.06
CA GLN A 18 -11.89 -12.74 -13.69
C GLN A 18 -10.56 -12.13 -13.26
N ALA A 19 -10.55 -10.82 -13.05
CA ALA A 19 -9.34 -10.12 -12.64
C ALA A 19 -8.84 -10.72 -11.31
N PRO A 20 -7.53 -10.93 -11.14
CA PRO A 20 -7.01 -11.44 -9.87
C PRO A 20 -7.35 -10.45 -8.76
N LEU A 21 -7.97 -10.96 -7.70
CA LEU A 21 -8.19 -10.22 -6.45
C LEU A 21 -6.85 -9.65 -5.98
N VAL A 22 -6.76 -8.33 -5.91
CA VAL A 22 -5.55 -7.64 -5.46
C VAL A 22 -5.63 -7.50 -3.95
N ASP A 23 -4.68 -8.09 -3.23
CA ASP A 23 -4.56 -7.95 -1.78
C ASP A 23 -4.40 -6.46 -1.41
N SER A 24 -5.42 -5.92 -0.74
CA SER A 24 -5.53 -4.49 -0.44
C SER A 24 -4.94 -4.16 0.93
N VAL A 25 -3.97 -3.24 0.99
CA VAL A 25 -3.33 -2.85 2.25
C VAL A 25 -4.13 -1.75 2.96
N SER A 26 -4.75 -2.10 4.09
CA SER A 26 -5.41 -1.15 4.99
C SER A 26 -4.41 -0.23 5.69
N CYS A 27 -4.74 1.06 5.81
CA CYS A 27 -3.83 2.05 6.42
C CYS A 27 -4.38 2.66 7.71
N TYR A 28 -3.56 2.59 8.76
CA TYR A 28 -3.89 3.02 10.12
C TYR A 28 -3.42 4.48 10.34
N CYS A 29 -4.29 5.33 10.91
CA CYS A 29 -3.95 6.69 11.32
C CYS A 29 -4.38 6.90 12.78
N LYS A 30 -3.55 7.60 13.55
CA LYS A 30 -3.79 7.93 14.97
C LYS A 30 -3.81 9.45 15.17
N VAL A 31 -4.69 9.93 16.04
CA VAL A 31 -5.10 11.35 16.13
C VAL A 31 -4.88 11.91 17.53
N ASP A 32 -4.30 13.12 17.61
CA ASP A 32 -4.25 14.00 18.78
C ASP A 32 -4.92 15.34 18.38
N ALA A 33 -5.62 16.05 19.29
CA ALA A 33 -6.66 17.03 18.89
C ALA A 33 -6.51 18.47 19.44
N GLY A 34 -6.80 19.51 18.62
CA GLY A 34 -7.02 20.90 19.11
C GLY A 34 -7.22 22.07 18.09
N LEU A 35 -8.28 22.88 18.27
CA LEU A 35 -8.48 24.29 17.84
C LEU A 35 -8.84 24.67 16.35
N LYS A 36 -8.88 25.96 15.99
CA LYS A 36 -10.08 26.65 15.42
C LYS A 36 -9.92 27.48 14.10
N THR A 37 -10.89 27.33 13.16
CA THR A 37 -11.49 28.39 12.28
C THR A 37 -10.63 29.09 11.18
N VAL A 38 -11.11 29.84 10.17
CA VAL A 38 -12.50 30.24 9.75
C VAL A 38 -12.85 30.04 8.24
N ALA A 39 -12.76 31.06 7.36
CA ALA A 39 -13.22 31.17 5.94
C ALA A 39 -12.65 32.46 5.25
N THR A 40 -12.62 32.72 3.92
CA THR A 40 -13.66 32.57 2.85
C THR A 40 -13.16 32.58 1.37
N ALA A 41 -13.82 31.76 0.49
CA ALA A 41 -14.27 31.99 -0.92
C ALA A 41 -13.29 32.35 -2.11
N ARG A 42 -13.54 32.09 -3.42
CA ARG A 42 -14.45 31.19 -4.23
C ARG A 42 -14.07 31.17 -5.75
N LYS A 43 -14.15 29.99 -6.42
CA LYS A 43 -14.50 29.71 -7.87
C LYS A 43 -13.63 30.34 -9.01
N PHE A 44 -13.59 29.90 -10.31
CA PHE A 44 -14.35 28.92 -11.15
C PHE A 44 -13.45 28.31 -12.29
N VAL A 45 -13.99 27.42 -13.16
CA VAL A 45 -13.25 26.67 -14.23
C VAL A 45 -14.09 26.57 -15.53
N PRO A 46 -13.48 26.54 -16.74
CA PRO A 46 -13.96 25.63 -17.80
C PRO A 46 -12.89 25.04 -18.74
N GLY A 47 -13.21 23.94 -19.45
CA GLY A 47 -12.58 23.58 -20.73
C GLY A 47 -11.95 22.18 -20.84
N SER A 48 -12.71 21.20 -21.35
CA SER A 48 -12.20 19.90 -21.83
C SER A 48 -12.14 19.87 -23.36
N LYS A 49 -11.11 19.23 -23.92
CA LYS A 49 -11.10 18.78 -25.33
C LYS A 49 -10.57 17.36 -25.45
N ILE A 50 -11.21 16.60 -26.33
CA ILE A 50 -10.92 15.21 -26.67
C ILE A 50 -9.74 15.16 -27.65
N CYS A 51 -8.79 14.24 -27.46
CA CYS A 51 -7.73 14.00 -28.44
C CYS A 51 -8.18 12.97 -29.48
N ILE A 52 -8.33 13.41 -30.72
CA ILE A 52 -8.52 12.56 -31.90
C ILE A 52 -7.15 12.04 -32.36
N GLN A 53 -7.12 10.82 -32.87
CA GLN A 53 -5.92 10.16 -33.42
C GLN A 53 -5.51 10.86 -34.75
N PRO A 54 -4.23 11.20 -34.97
CA PRO A 54 -3.83 11.92 -36.18
C PRO A 54 -3.71 10.99 -37.39
N ASP A 55 -4.38 11.33 -38.50
CA ASP A 55 -4.24 10.64 -39.78
C ASP A 55 -2.86 10.85 -40.40
N ILE A 56 -2.29 9.76 -40.93
CA ILE A 56 -0.98 9.76 -41.60
C ILE A 56 -1.20 10.08 -43.09
N ASN A 57 -0.85 11.30 -43.51
CA ASN A 57 -0.88 11.68 -44.92
C ASN A 57 0.27 10.99 -45.71
N PRO A 58 -0.03 10.11 -46.68
CA PRO A 58 0.98 9.30 -47.36
C PRO A 58 1.72 10.04 -48.50
N ARG A 59 1.45 11.33 -48.75
CA ARG A 59 2.03 12.09 -49.89
C ARG A 59 2.91 13.29 -49.53
N ALA A 60 3.42 13.36 -48.30
CA ALA A 60 4.40 14.38 -47.92
C ALA A 60 5.76 14.14 -48.64
N HIS A 61 6.08 14.96 -49.64
CA HIS A 61 7.34 14.86 -50.39
C HIS A 61 8.58 14.95 -49.48
N ARG A 62 9.51 14.00 -49.64
CA ARG A 62 10.77 13.97 -48.90
C ARG A 62 11.70 15.11 -49.33
N SER A 63 11.75 16.19 -48.55
CA SER A 63 12.86 17.15 -48.61
C SER A 63 14.18 16.43 -48.35
N ARG A 64 15.11 16.54 -49.30
CA ARG A 64 16.41 15.85 -49.31
C ARG A 64 17.41 16.60 -48.41
N SER A 65 17.17 16.59 -47.10
CA SER A 65 18.21 17.01 -46.15
C SER A 65 19.25 15.89 -45.99
N SER A 66 20.53 16.27 -45.91
CA SER A 66 21.67 15.38 -45.78
C SER A 66 21.76 14.77 -44.37
N ARG A 67 20.73 14.00 -43.99
CA ARG A 67 20.81 13.08 -42.86
C ARG A 67 21.90 12.06 -43.16
N ARG A 68 23.08 12.26 -42.55
CA ARG A 68 23.98 11.16 -42.21
C ARG A 68 23.12 10.09 -41.56
N GLU A 69 22.89 9.01 -42.27
CA GLU A 69 22.18 7.83 -41.80
C GLU A 69 23.07 7.12 -40.78
N ARG A 70 23.18 7.73 -39.60
CA ARG A 70 23.72 7.08 -38.41
C ARG A 70 22.75 5.96 -38.08
N ASN A 71 22.98 4.81 -38.69
CA ASN A 71 22.63 3.51 -38.16
C ASN A 71 23.19 3.46 -36.73
N ARG A 72 22.37 3.92 -35.78
CA ARG A 72 22.60 3.76 -34.35
C ARG A 72 22.34 2.30 -34.04
N VAL A 73 23.27 1.44 -34.45
CA VAL A 73 23.43 0.10 -33.91
C VAL A 73 23.51 0.30 -32.40
N GLN A 74 22.42 -0.02 -31.69
CA GLN A 74 22.46 0.05 -30.24
C GLN A 74 23.41 -1.06 -29.79
N PRO A 75 24.39 -0.77 -28.91
CA PRO A 75 25.22 -1.84 -28.37
C PRO A 75 24.32 -2.84 -27.62
N PRO A 76 24.53 -4.15 -27.79
CA PRO A 76 23.70 -5.18 -27.15
C PRO A 76 23.72 -5.04 -25.63
N LEU A 77 22.67 -5.50 -24.95
CA LEU A 77 22.59 -5.44 -23.50
C LEU A 77 23.71 -6.24 -22.83
N LEU A 78 24.03 -7.41 -23.40
CA LEU A 78 25.20 -8.21 -23.05
C LEU A 78 25.97 -8.53 -24.35
N PRO A 79 27.28 -8.22 -24.44
CA PRO A 79 28.09 -8.58 -25.61
C PRO A 79 28.00 -10.09 -25.90
N GLY A 80 27.83 -10.45 -27.17
CA GLY A 80 27.66 -11.85 -27.61
C GLY A 80 26.25 -12.43 -27.46
N LEU A 81 25.28 -11.70 -26.87
CA LEU A 81 23.90 -12.14 -26.75
C LEU A 81 22.91 -11.21 -27.48
N PRO A 82 21.89 -11.79 -28.15
CA PRO A 82 20.64 -11.11 -28.46
C PRO A 82 20.00 -10.47 -27.21
N ASP A 83 19.31 -9.35 -27.40
CA ASP A 83 18.77 -8.55 -26.27
C ASP A 83 17.68 -9.28 -25.47
N ASP A 84 16.90 -10.15 -26.10
CA ASP A 84 15.88 -10.99 -25.45
C ASP A 84 16.50 -12.04 -24.52
N LEU A 85 17.56 -12.74 -24.96
CA LEU A 85 18.35 -13.62 -24.09
C LEU A 85 19.05 -12.83 -22.98
N ALA A 86 19.59 -11.66 -23.29
CA ALA A 86 20.21 -10.80 -22.28
C ALA A 86 19.20 -10.32 -21.22
N ILE A 87 17.97 -9.96 -21.62
CA ILE A 87 16.86 -9.66 -20.72
C ILE A 87 16.51 -10.88 -19.88
N ALA A 88 16.43 -12.08 -20.48
CA ALA A 88 16.14 -13.32 -19.77
C ALA A 88 17.19 -13.63 -18.68
N CYS A 89 18.48 -13.34 -18.92
CA CYS A 89 19.51 -13.40 -17.88
C CYS A 89 19.28 -12.34 -16.78
N LEU A 90 19.06 -11.07 -17.17
CA LEU A 90 18.93 -9.97 -16.21
C LEU A 90 17.72 -10.10 -15.29
N ILE A 91 16.54 -10.52 -15.78
CA ILE A 91 15.33 -10.66 -14.96
C ILE A 91 15.46 -11.66 -13.80
N ARG A 92 16.42 -12.59 -13.87
CA ARG A 92 16.72 -13.58 -12.83
C ARG A 92 17.59 -13.03 -11.69
N VAL A 93 18.18 -11.85 -11.86
CA VAL A 93 19.04 -11.23 -10.84
C VAL A 93 18.16 -10.70 -9.68
N PRO A 94 18.45 -11.06 -8.42
CA PRO A 94 17.68 -10.62 -7.25
C PRO A 94 17.56 -9.10 -7.11
N ARG A 95 16.45 -8.63 -6.55
CA ARG A 95 16.11 -7.20 -6.40
C ARG A 95 17.15 -6.41 -5.62
N VAL A 96 17.78 -7.03 -4.62
CA VAL A 96 18.90 -6.43 -3.85
C VAL A 96 20.07 -5.99 -4.75
N GLU A 97 20.33 -6.71 -5.83
CA GLU A 97 21.42 -6.43 -6.77
C GLU A 97 21.04 -5.38 -7.85
N HIS A 98 19.75 -5.03 -8.00
CA HIS A 98 19.30 -4.09 -9.03
C HIS A 98 19.95 -2.70 -8.91
N ARG A 99 20.35 -2.28 -7.70
CA ARG A 99 21.11 -1.03 -7.52
C ARG A 99 22.46 -1.08 -8.24
N LYS A 100 23.15 -2.23 -8.21
CA LYS A 100 24.43 -2.43 -8.91
C LYS A 100 24.21 -2.52 -10.43
N LEU A 101 23.19 -3.28 -10.87
CA LEU A 101 22.82 -3.39 -12.29
C LEU A 101 22.53 -2.01 -12.94
N ARG A 102 21.85 -1.11 -12.24
CA ARG A 102 21.55 0.26 -12.74
C ARG A 102 22.80 1.12 -12.95
N LEU A 103 23.95 0.77 -12.38
CA LEU A 103 25.21 1.50 -12.53
C LEU A 103 26.07 1.02 -13.72
N VAL A 104 25.83 -0.19 -14.25
CA VAL A 104 26.63 -0.80 -15.32
C VAL A 104 26.61 0.04 -16.61
N CYS A 105 25.41 0.40 -17.10
CA CYS A 105 25.29 1.32 -18.22
C CYS A 105 23.90 1.99 -18.30
N LYS A 106 23.82 3.08 -19.08
CA LYS A 106 22.56 3.81 -19.34
C LYS A 106 21.47 2.94 -19.99
N ARG A 107 21.81 1.84 -20.66
CA ARG A 107 20.85 0.92 -21.31
C ARG A 107 20.20 0.00 -20.26
N TRP A 108 21.00 -0.57 -19.36
CA TRP A 108 20.52 -1.35 -18.20
C TRP A 108 19.69 -0.48 -17.26
N GLN A 109 20.17 0.73 -16.94
CA GLN A 109 19.42 1.68 -16.12
C GLN A 109 18.02 1.96 -16.68
N ARG A 110 17.90 2.17 -18.00
CA ARG A 110 16.62 2.37 -18.69
C ARG A 110 15.75 1.12 -18.70
N LEU A 111 16.33 -0.06 -18.92
CA LEU A 111 15.63 -1.34 -18.88
C LEU A 111 15.01 -1.59 -17.50
N LEU A 112 15.81 -1.55 -16.42
CA LEU A 112 15.36 -1.79 -15.05
C LEU A 112 14.38 -0.71 -14.54
N SER A 113 14.47 0.51 -15.06
CA SER A 113 13.50 1.59 -14.77
C SER A 113 12.22 1.49 -15.61
N GLY A 114 12.14 0.58 -16.57
CA GLY A 114 11.02 0.42 -17.49
C GLY A 114 9.90 -0.47 -16.92
N ASN A 115 8.65 -0.20 -17.30
CA ASN A 115 7.52 -1.04 -16.88
C ASN A 115 7.66 -2.47 -17.44
N PHE A 116 8.15 -2.61 -18.67
CA PHE A 116 8.36 -3.89 -19.34
C PHE A 116 9.18 -4.89 -18.50
N TYR A 117 10.30 -4.46 -17.90
CA TYR A 117 11.17 -5.33 -17.10
C TYR A 117 10.46 -5.82 -15.81
N TYR A 118 9.74 -4.93 -15.14
CA TYR A 118 8.93 -5.28 -13.97
C TYR A 118 7.76 -6.21 -14.33
N SER A 119 7.00 -5.89 -15.38
CA SER A 119 5.91 -6.74 -15.87
C SER A 119 6.39 -8.13 -16.27
N LEU A 120 7.55 -8.23 -16.92
CA LEU A 120 8.15 -9.52 -17.29
C LEU A 120 8.58 -10.32 -16.05
N ARG A 121 9.24 -9.70 -15.06
CA ARG A 121 9.54 -10.34 -13.78
C ARG A 121 8.28 -10.81 -13.06
N LYS A 122 7.25 -9.96 -13.00
CA LYS A 122 5.98 -10.28 -12.34
C LYS A 122 5.27 -11.47 -13.00
N ASN A 123 5.15 -11.45 -14.32
CA ASN A 123 4.49 -12.52 -15.09
C ASN A 123 5.23 -13.87 -14.98
N LEU A 124 6.53 -13.85 -14.68
CA LEU A 124 7.37 -15.05 -14.51
C LEU A 124 7.61 -15.43 -13.03
N GLY A 125 6.88 -14.82 -12.08
CA GLY A 125 7.01 -15.11 -10.65
C GLY A 125 8.33 -14.65 -10.01
N MET A 126 9.10 -13.79 -10.70
CA MET A 126 10.41 -13.29 -10.27
C MET A 126 10.35 -11.91 -9.59
N ALA A 127 9.19 -11.25 -9.52
CA ALA A 127 9.07 -9.95 -8.87
C ALA A 127 8.95 -10.11 -7.35
N GLU A 128 9.91 -9.55 -6.61
CA GLU A 128 10.14 -9.83 -5.19
C GLU A 128 9.38 -8.84 -4.31
N GLU A 129 8.70 -9.33 -3.28
CA GLU A 129 7.99 -8.50 -2.30
C GLU A 129 8.89 -8.11 -1.13
N TRP A 130 8.97 -6.81 -0.85
CA TRP A 130 9.72 -6.24 0.28
C TRP A 130 8.79 -5.45 1.19
N VAL A 131 9.06 -5.46 2.50
CA VAL A 131 8.27 -4.75 3.52
C VAL A 131 8.84 -3.34 3.73
N TYR A 132 8.04 -2.31 3.51
CA TYR A 132 8.41 -0.90 3.70
C TYR A 132 7.80 -0.36 4.98
N VAL A 133 8.64 0.07 5.92
CA VAL A 133 8.24 0.55 7.24
C VAL A 133 8.62 2.02 7.41
N MET A 134 7.64 2.87 7.67
CA MET A 134 7.83 4.25 8.13
C MET A 134 7.70 4.32 9.65
N LYS A 135 8.70 4.90 10.32
CA LYS A 135 8.81 4.99 11.77
C LYS A 135 9.04 6.44 12.20
N ARG A 136 8.23 6.90 13.15
CA ARG A 136 8.46 8.16 13.86
C ARG A 136 9.37 7.91 15.05
N ASP A 137 10.39 8.74 15.22
CA ASP A 137 11.25 8.73 16.41
C ASP A 137 10.62 9.50 17.59
N ARG A 138 11.43 9.88 18.58
CA ARG A 138 10.97 10.64 19.76
C ARG A 138 10.84 12.14 19.51
N ASP A 139 11.61 12.65 18.55
CA ASP A 139 11.67 14.06 18.17
C ASP A 139 10.59 14.40 17.13
N GLY A 140 9.83 13.38 16.68
CA GLY A 140 8.73 13.51 15.75
C GLY A 140 9.11 13.30 14.29
N LYS A 141 10.40 13.05 13.99
CA LYS A 141 10.92 12.88 12.64
C LYS A 141 10.63 11.48 12.10
N ILE A 142 10.43 11.39 10.79
CA ILE A 142 10.14 10.14 10.09
C ILE A 142 11.39 9.58 9.43
N SER A 143 11.79 8.39 9.87
CA SER A 143 12.69 7.51 9.13
C SER A 143 11.88 6.43 8.42
N TRP A 144 12.45 5.82 7.38
CA TRP A 144 11.81 4.72 6.69
C TRP A 144 12.83 3.75 6.10
N HIS A 145 12.45 2.48 6.05
CA HIS A 145 13.35 1.36 5.80
C HIS A 145 12.61 0.30 4.98
N ALA A 146 13.29 -0.34 4.04
CA ALA A 146 12.76 -1.51 3.34
C ALA A 146 13.43 -2.78 3.87
N PHE A 147 12.67 -3.84 4.07
CA PHE A 147 13.17 -5.15 4.49
C PHE A 147 13.01 -6.15 3.34
N ASP A 148 14.12 -6.78 2.99
CA ASP A 148 14.20 -7.90 2.08
C ASP A 148 13.97 -9.20 2.86
N PRO A 149 12.83 -9.90 2.68
CA PRO A 149 12.53 -11.12 3.43
C PRO A 149 13.33 -12.34 2.97
N THR A 150 13.89 -12.32 1.75
CA THR A 150 14.67 -13.43 1.19
C THR A 150 16.08 -13.44 1.78
N TYR A 151 16.72 -12.27 1.86
CA TYR A 151 18.05 -12.12 2.44
C TYR A 151 18.04 -11.72 3.92
N GLN A 152 16.87 -11.40 4.48
CA GLN A 152 16.66 -10.89 5.84
C GLN A 152 17.45 -9.59 6.13
N LEU A 153 17.59 -8.73 5.11
CA LEU A 153 18.39 -7.49 5.17
C LEU A 153 17.53 -6.23 5.09
N TRP A 154 17.90 -5.24 5.89
CA TRP A 154 17.38 -3.87 5.76
C TRP A 154 18.12 -3.12 4.66
N GLN A 155 17.37 -2.54 3.74
CA GLN A 155 17.83 -1.94 2.50
C GLN A 155 17.77 -0.40 2.57
N PRO A 156 18.80 0.31 2.09
CA PRO A 156 18.85 1.77 2.16
C PRO A 156 17.89 2.43 1.16
N LEU A 157 17.11 3.39 1.65
CA LEU A 157 16.16 4.18 0.87
C LEU A 157 16.61 5.66 0.78
N PRO A 158 16.20 6.43 -0.25
CA PRO A 158 16.36 7.88 -0.27
C PRO A 158 15.57 8.51 0.88
N PRO A 159 15.90 9.72 1.36
CA PRO A 159 15.13 10.37 2.43
C PRO A 159 13.64 10.53 2.05
N VAL A 160 12.77 10.55 3.06
CA VAL A 160 11.37 10.95 2.90
C VAL A 160 11.33 12.43 2.44
N PRO A 161 10.43 12.84 1.53
CA PRO A 161 10.30 14.23 1.11
C PRO A 161 10.05 15.16 2.31
N VAL A 162 10.58 16.39 2.26
CA VAL A 162 10.59 17.33 3.40
C VAL A 162 9.17 17.67 3.87
N GLU A 163 8.21 17.75 2.96
CA GLU A 163 6.78 17.90 3.27
C GLU A 163 6.18 16.78 4.15
N TYR A 164 6.84 15.62 4.23
CA TYR A 164 6.41 14.45 5.00
C TYR A 164 7.39 14.08 6.13
N SER A 165 8.51 14.78 6.31
CA SER A 165 9.51 14.42 7.32
C SER A 165 9.02 14.59 8.76
N GLU A 166 8.06 15.48 8.99
CA GLU A 166 7.44 15.73 10.30
C GLU A 166 5.90 15.63 10.28
N ALA A 167 5.29 15.57 9.10
CA ALA A 167 3.84 15.59 8.90
C ALA A 167 3.09 14.52 9.71
N ARG A 168 1.88 14.82 10.16
CA ARG A 168 1.03 13.94 10.99
C ARG A 168 -0.21 13.48 10.23
N GLY A 169 -0.75 12.32 10.59
CA GLY A 169 -2.03 11.83 10.04
C GLY A 169 -2.12 11.79 8.51
N PHE A 170 -1.02 11.58 7.79
CA PHE A 170 -1.04 11.39 6.34
C PHE A 170 -1.45 9.96 6.00
N GLY A 171 -2.01 9.78 4.81
CA GLY A 171 -2.27 8.47 4.24
C GLY A 171 -1.02 7.91 3.56
N CYS A 172 -0.91 6.59 3.60
CA CYS A 172 0.02 5.79 2.82
C CYS A 172 -0.78 4.78 2.01
N ALA A 173 -0.30 4.30 0.86
CA ALA A 173 -0.92 3.22 0.08
C ALA A 173 0.03 2.71 -1.00
N VAL A 174 -0.21 1.51 -1.54
CA VAL A 174 0.52 0.98 -2.70
C VAL A 174 -0.41 0.84 -3.91
N LEU A 175 -0.03 1.46 -5.03
CA LEU A 175 -0.66 1.26 -6.33
C LEU A 175 0.30 0.48 -7.26
N SER A 176 -0.28 -0.31 -8.16
CA SER A 176 0.42 -1.07 -9.20
C SER A 176 1.54 -2.00 -8.69
N GLY A 177 1.46 -2.38 -7.40
CA GLY A 177 2.44 -3.19 -6.66
C GLY A 177 3.77 -2.50 -6.34
N CYS A 178 4.19 -1.51 -7.13
CA CYS A 178 5.53 -0.93 -7.08
C CYS A 178 5.60 0.58 -6.74
N HIS A 179 4.45 1.24 -6.55
CA HIS A 179 4.36 2.68 -6.25
C HIS A 179 3.75 2.91 -4.86
N LEU A 180 4.55 3.37 -3.89
CA LEU A 180 4.06 3.78 -2.57
C LEU A 180 3.70 5.26 -2.60
N TYR A 181 2.45 5.60 -2.34
CA TYR A 181 1.94 6.97 -2.29
C TYR A 181 1.92 7.48 -0.84
N LEU A 182 2.35 8.72 -0.62
CA LEU A 182 2.06 9.51 0.58
C LEU A 182 1.12 10.65 0.19
N PHE A 183 0.07 10.87 0.97
CA PHE A 183 -1.00 11.81 0.61
C PHE A 183 -1.65 12.44 1.83
N GLY A 184 -2.08 13.69 1.68
CA GLY A 184 -2.70 14.44 2.77
C GLY A 184 -1.76 14.63 3.96
N GLY A 185 -2.34 14.62 5.15
CA GLY A 185 -1.66 14.85 6.43
C GLY A 185 -1.72 16.30 6.88
N GLU A 186 -1.11 16.56 8.01
CA GLU A 186 -0.98 17.87 8.64
C GLU A 186 0.51 18.24 8.68
N ASP A 187 0.84 19.37 8.08
CA ASP A 187 2.13 20.05 8.25
C ASP A 187 2.07 20.85 9.57
N PRO A 188 2.99 20.65 10.53
CA PRO A 188 2.93 21.32 11.84
C PRO A 188 2.92 22.86 11.81
N LEU A 189 3.32 23.47 10.69
CA LEU A 189 3.37 24.92 10.48
C LEU A 189 2.32 25.42 9.49
N ARG A 190 1.88 24.56 8.56
CA ARG A 190 1.02 24.94 7.40
C ARG A 190 -0.35 24.26 7.39
N GLY A 191 -0.62 23.43 8.39
CA GLY A 191 -1.91 22.81 8.61
C GLY A 191 -2.24 21.67 7.66
N SER A 192 -3.54 21.46 7.44
CA SER A 192 -4.03 20.32 6.65
C SER A 192 -3.57 20.38 5.19
N MET A 193 -3.06 19.28 4.66
CA MET A 193 -2.47 19.15 3.34
C MET A 193 -3.39 18.44 2.34
N ARG A 194 -3.23 18.79 1.06
CA ARG A 194 -3.77 18.05 -0.10
C ARG A 194 -2.67 17.45 -0.99
N ARG A 195 -1.41 17.54 -0.56
CA ARG A 195 -0.26 17.11 -1.36
C ARG A 195 -0.31 15.59 -1.55
N VAL A 196 0.26 15.13 -2.66
CA VAL A 196 0.48 13.72 -2.95
C VAL A 196 1.87 13.58 -3.58
N VAL A 197 2.66 12.64 -3.09
CA VAL A 197 3.93 12.20 -3.67
C VAL A 197 3.91 10.68 -3.76
N PHE A 198 4.69 10.09 -4.66
CA PHE A 198 4.87 8.64 -4.70
C PHE A 198 6.33 8.25 -4.87
N TYR A 199 6.70 7.15 -4.24
CA TYR A 199 7.97 6.48 -4.40
C TYR A 199 7.84 5.35 -5.42
N ASP A 200 8.74 5.28 -6.39
CA ASP A 200 8.83 4.20 -7.35
C ASP A 200 9.98 3.23 -7.00
N ALA A 201 9.64 2.00 -6.60
CA ALA A 201 10.61 0.97 -6.22
C ALA A 201 11.56 0.58 -7.35
N ARG A 202 11.12 0.68 -8.61
CA ARG A 202 11.88 0.30 -9.81
C ARG A 202 12.90 1.37 -10.17
N THR A 203 12.74 2.61 -9.69
CA THR A 203 13.73 3.69 -9.88
C THR A 203 14.48 4.06 -8.60
N ASN A 204 13.94 3.69 -7.43
CA ASN A 204 14.38 4.12 -6.09
C ASN A 204 14.33 5.65 -5.92
N LYS A 205 13.21 6.28 -6.30
CA LYS A 205 13.03 7.75 -6.28
C LYS A 205 11.61 8.16 -5.89
N TRP A 206 11.51 9.34 -5.30
CA TRP A 206 10.26 10.07 -5.06
C TRP A 206 9.88 10.95 -6.26
N HIS A 207 8.59 11.08 -6.49
CA HIS A 207 7.98 11.82 -7.59
C HIS A 207 6.72 12.56 -7.11
N PRO A 208 6.40 13.75 -7.64
CA PRO A 208 5.14 14.43 -7.35
C PRO A 208 3.96 13.72 -8.06
N ALA A 209 2.80 13.75 -7.42
CA ALA A 209 1.54 13.27 -7.98
C ALA A 209 0.44 14.35 -7.88
N PRO A 210 -0.67 14.21 -8.64
CA PRO A 210 -1.82 15.10 -8.54
C PRO A 210 -2.34 15.19 -7.10
N GLY A 211 -2.50 16.42 -6.60
CA GLY A 211 -3.03 16.67 -5.26
C GLY A 211 -4.51 16.30 -5.12
N MET A 212 -4.92 15.91 -3.92
CA MET A 212 -6.34 15.68 -3.56
C MET A 212 -7.18 16.95 -3.78
N ILE A 213 -8.50 16.80 -3.93
CA ILE A 213 -9.44 17.91 -4.08
C ILE A 213 -9.51 18.67 -2.75
N ARG A 214 -9.72 17.97 -1.63
CA ARG A 214 -9.70 18.57 -0.29
C ARG A 214 -8.40 18.31 0.45
N ARG A 215 -8.06 19.25 1.33
CA ARG A 215 -7.05 19.06 2.38
C ARG A 215 -7.64 18.15 3.45
N ARG A 216 -6.86 17.20 3.96
CA ARG A 216 -7.26 16.31 5.06
C ARG A 216 -6.07 15.68 5.78
N HIS A 217 -6.22 15.47 7.09
CA HIS A 217 -5.35 14.63 7.92
C HIS A 217 -6.21 13.63 8.71
N CYS A 218 -5.62 12.58 9.27
CA CYS A 218 -6.32 11.62 10.13
C CYS A 218 -7.54 10.93 9.48
N PHE A 219 -7.41 10.58 8.20
CA PHE A 219 -8.50 10.06 7.36
C PHE A 219 -8.32 8.58 7.05
N GLY A 220 -9.41 7.90 6.69
CA GLY A 220 -9.38 6.53 6.20
C GLY A 220 -8.89 6.50 4.76
N SER A 221 -8.07 5.51 4.41
CA SER A 221 -7.68 5.24 3.02
C SER A 221 -7.53 3.76 2.71
N CYS A 222 -7.75 3.40 1.45
CA CYS A 222 -7.66 2.03 0.95
C CYS A 222 -7.41 2.01 -0.58
N VAL A 223 -7.17 0.83 -1.14
CA VAL A 223 -7.00 0.62 -2.59
C VAL A 223 -7.98 -0.44 -3.06
N ILE A 224 -8.86 -0.07 -4.00
CA ILE A 224 -9.81 -0.98 -4.68
C ILE A 224 -9.55 -0.82 -6.17
N ASP A 225 -9.41 -1.93 -6.91
CA ASP A 225 -9.17 -1.97 -8.36
C ASP A 225 -8.08 -0.99 -8.85
N ASN A 226 -6.96 -0.97 -8.11
CA ASN A 226 -5.81 -0.10 -8.37
C ASN A 226 -6.13 1.41 -8.36
N CYS A 227 -7.25 1.81 -7.77
CA CYS A 227 -7.61 3.20 -7.47
C CYS A 227 -7.47 3.46 -5.97
N LEU A 228 -6.97 4.63 -5.60
CA LEU A 228 -6.75 5.02 -4.20
C LEU A 228 -7.94 5.82 -3.68
N TYR A 229 -8.62 5.32 -2.65
CA TYR A 229 -9.76 5.96 -2.02
C TYR A 229 -9.35 6.64 -0.71
N VAL A 230 -9.96 7.80 -0.42
CA VAL A 230 -9.80 8.54 0.84
C VAL A 230 -11.15 9.03 1.35
N ALA A 231 -11.42 8.90 2.64
CA ALA A 231 -12.69 9.28 3.24
C ALA A 231 -12.52 9.77 4.68
N GLY A 232 -13.36 10.72 5.07
CA GLY A 232 -13.34 11.31 6.40
C GLY A 232 -12.04 12.02 6.77
N GLY A 233 -11.73 11.98 8.07
CA GLY A 233 -10.63 12.69 8.70
C GLY A 233 -10.94 14.15 8.98
N GLU A 234 -9.90 14.91 9.27
CA GLU A 234 -10.01 16.29 9.73
C GLU A 234 -9.43 17.30 8.74
N CYS A 235 -10.07 18.47 8.67
CA CYS A 235 -9.52 19.66 8.03
C CYS A 235 -9.67 20.85 8.99
N GLU A 236 -8.74 21.79 8.93
CA GLU A 236 -8.85 23.06 9.65
C GLU A 236 -10.09 23.84 9.20
N GLY A 237 -10.77 24.48 10.16
CA GLY A 237 -11.97 25.28 9.91
C GLY A 237 -13.06 25.08 10.97
N ILE A 238 -14.32 25.29 10.57
CA ILE A 238 -15.52 25.13 11.42
C ILE A 238 -15.95 23.65 11.47
N GLN A 239 -15.98 22.98 10.31
CA GLN A 239 -16.22 21.55 10.22
C GLN A 239 -14.88 20.81 10.28
N ARG A 240 -14.46 20.36 11.48
CA ARG A 240 -13.25 19.54 11.61
C ARG A 240 -13.42 18.19 10.92
N ALA A 241 -14.33 17.36 11.41
CA ALA A 241 -14.60 16.05 10.83
C ALA A 241 -15.27 16.17 9.45
N LEU A 242 -14.64 15.61 8.43
CA LEU A 242 -15.10 15.59 7.05
C LEU A 242 -16.08 14.45 6.81
N ARG A 243 -17.10 14.69 5.99
CA ARG A 243 -17.94 13.63 5.37
C ARG A 243 -17.49 13.27 3.95
N SER A 244 -16.73 14.15 3.31
CA SER A 244 -16.34 14.04 1.91
C SER A 244 -15.35 12.90 1.66
N ALA A 245 -15.63 12.09 0.65
CA ALA A 245 -14.73 11.05 0.16
C ALA A 245 -14.32 11.31 -1.31
N GLU A 246 -13.15 10.81 -1.70
CA GLU A 246 -12.53 11.03 -3.01
C GLU A 246 -11.79 9.78 -3.49
N VAL A 247 -11.69 9.60 -4.80
CA VAL A 247 -10.93 8.52 -5.46
C VAL A 247 -9.90 9.10 -6.41
N TYR A 248 -8.68 8.56 -6.38
CA TYR A 248 -7.62 8.79 -7.35
C TYR A 248 -7.54 7.62 -8.33
N ASP A 249 -7.77 7.93 -9.60
CA ASP A 249 -7.53 7.02 -10.71
C ASP A 249 -6.13 7.30 -11.29
N PRO A 250 -5.16 6.37 -11.16
CA PRO A 250 -3.81 6.56 -11.69
C PRO A 250 -3.75 6.52 -13.22
N SER A 251 -4.72 5.91 -13.91
CA SER A 251 -4.79 5.89 -15.38
C SER A 251 -5.19 7.27 -15.92
N LYS A 252 -6.13 7.94 -15.25
CA LYS A 252 -6.57 9.31 -15.55
C LYS A 252 -5.69 10.38 -14.89
N ARG A 253 -4.82 9.99 -13.95
CA ARG A 253 -3.98 10.85 -13.10
C ARG A 253 -4.81 11.98 -12.46
N LYS A 254 -5.97 11.62 -11.91
CA LYS A 254 -6.98 12.59 -11.45
C LYS A 254 -7.72 12.10 -10.21
N TRP A 255 -7.92 13.01 -9.27
CA TRP A 255 -8.86 12.85 -8.16
C TRP A 255 -10.28 13.25 -8.58
N SER A 256 -11.27 12.46 -8.16
CA SER A 256 -12.70 12.73 -8.33
C SER A 256 -13.42 12.55 -7.00
N SER A 257 -14.45 13.36 -6.73
CA SER A 257 -15.31 13.14 -5.57
C SER A 257 -16.22 11.92 -5.80
N ILE A 258 -16.41 11.12 -4.76
CA ILE A 258 -17.41 10.04 -4.70
C ILE A 258 -18.53 10.45 -3.73
N ALA A 259 -19.47 9.56 -3.44
CA ALA A 259 -20.51 9.82 -2.45
C ALA A 259 -19.92 10.24 -1.10
N GLU A 260 -20.58 11.19 -0.43
CA GLU A 260 -20.22 11.62 0.92
C GLU A 260 -20.77 10.62 1.95
N MET A 261 -20.02 10.41 3.04
CA MET A 261 -20.47 9.64 4.20
C MET A 261 -21.70 10.29 4.84
N GLY A 262 -22.53 9.49 5.51
CA GLY A 262 -23.73 9.97 6.21
C GLY A 262 -23.39 10.98 7.30
N THR A 263 -22.27 10.78 8.02
CA THR A 263 -21.78 11.71 9.03
C THR A 263 -20.29 12.04 8.85
N GLY A 264 -19.87 13.22 9.30
CA GLY A 264 -18.45 13.57 9.40
C GLY A 264 -17.74 12.70 10.44
N MET A 265 -16.76 11.90 9.99
CA MET A 265 -16.07 10.90 10.80
C MET A 265 -14.55 11.05 10.67
N VAL A 266 -13.83 10.81 11.76
CA VAL A 266 -12.37 10.68 11.82
C VAL A 266 -12.03 9.18 11.98
N PRO A 267 -11.69 8.45 10.89
CA PRO A 267 -11.44 7.02 10.96
C PRO A 267 -10.14 6.69 11.69
N PHE A 268 -10.17 5.68 12.55
CA PHE A 268 -8.97 5.12 13.18
C PHE A 268 -8.62 3.73 12.63
N ILE A 269 -9.55 3.06 11.95
CA ILE A 269 -9.31 1.77 11.30
C ILE A 269 -10.22 1.60 10.06
N GLY A 270 -9.72 0.88 9.06
CA GLY A 270 -10.41 0.60 7.81
C GLY A 270 -9.98 -0.75 7.22
N VAL A 271 -10.88 -1.46 6.53
CA VAL A 271 -10.55 -2.71 5.82
C VAL A 271 -11.43 -2.89 4.59
N ILE A 272 -10.91 -3.56 3.57
CA ILE A 272 -11.71 -4.01 2.42
C ILE A 272 -12.00 -5.49 2.58
N HIS A 273 -13.28 -5.83 2.46
CA HIS A 273 -13.77 -7.21 2.53
C HIS A 273 -14.95 -7.32 1.55
N ASN A 274 -14.97 -8.39 0.74
CA ASN A 274 -15.98 -8.64 -0.29
C ASN A 274 -16.30 -7.43 -1.18
N GLY A 275 -15.24 -6.75 -1.65
CA GLY A 275 -15.31 -5.58 -2.53
C GLY A 275 -15.73 -4.26 -1.86
N LYS A 276 -16.22 -4.31 -0.61
CA LYS A 276 -16.70 -3.13 0.12
C LYS A 276 -15.63 -2.63 1.08
N TRP A 277 -15.60 -1.31 1.28
CA TRP A 277 -14.64 -0.66 2.18
C TRP A 277 -15.31 -0.22 3.47
N TYR A 278 -15.01 -0.92 4.55
CA TYR A 278 -15.52 -0.66 5.88
C TYR A 278 -14.59 0.31 6.62
N LEU A 279 -15.17 1.34 7.22
CA LEU A 279 -14.49 2.30 8.08
C LEU A 279 -15.11 2.31 9.47
N LYS A 280 -14.26 2.49 10.48
CA LYS A 280 -14.67 2.72 11.87
C LYS A 280 -13.86 3.88 12.44
N GLY A 281 -14.56 4.80 13.11
CA GLY A 281 -14.02 6.10 13.49
C GLY A 281 -14.80 6.78 14.60
N LEU A 282 -14.42 8.03 14.86
CA LEU A 282 -15.12 8.90 15.79
C LEU A 282 -15.91 9.96 15.01
N GLY A 283 -17.20 10.08 15.32
CA GLY A 283 -18.04 11.17 14.85
C GLY A 283 -17.79 12.48 15.62
N SER A 284 -18.46 13.56 15.19
CA SER A 284 -18.29 14.91 15.76
C SER A 284 -18.60 15.05 17.26
N ARG A 285 -19.40 14.16 17.85
CA ARG A 285 -19.69 14.11 19.30
C ARG A 285 -18.82 13.06 20.03
N ARG A 286 -17.76 12.57 19.39
CA ARG A 286 -16.85 11.50 19.86
C ARG A 286 -17.52 10.14 20.05
N GLN A 287 -18.71 9.93 19.49
CA GLN A 287 -19.32 8.62 19.38
C GLN A 287 -18.51 7.73 18.42
N VAL A 288 -18.33 6.46 18.76
CA VAL A 288 -17.79 5.47 17.82
C VAL A 288 -18.88 5.19 16.79
N MET A 289 -18.50 5.21 15.52
CA MET A 289 -19.39 4.88 14.42
C MET A 289 -18.65 4.21 13.28
N SER A 290 -19.41 3.60 12.38
CA SER A 290 -18.89 2.84 11.25
C SER A 290 -19.81 2.93 10.05
N GLU A 291 -19.20 3.07 8.88
CA GLU A 291 -19.88 3.12 7.59
C GLU A 291 -19.12 2.24 6.59
N ALA A 292 -19.83 1.58 5.69
CA ALA A 292 -19.26 0.79 4.59
C ALA A 292 -19.54 1.47 3.25
N TYR A 293 -18.50 1.62 2.43
CA TYR A 293 -18.61 2.10 1.07
C TYR A 293 -18.72 0.93 0.09
N ASP A 294 -19.71 1.01 -0.78
CA ASP A 294 -19.93 0.10 -1.90
C ASP A 294 -19.53 0.81 -3.20
N PRO A 295 -18.44 0.40 -3.88
CA PRO A 295 -17.94 1.10 -5.07
C PRO A 295 -18.82 0.92 -6.32
N GLU A 296 -19.57 -0.19 -6.41
CA GLU A 296 -20.46 -0.49 -7.55
C GLU A 296 -21.69 0.43 -7.56
N THR A 297 -22.27 0.66 -6.39
CA THR A 297 -23.40 1.58 -6.22
C THR A 297 -22.97 3.03 -5.93
N ASN A 298 -21.70 3.25 -5.56
CA ASN A 298 -21.19 4.52 -5.05
C ASN A 298 -22.06 5.04 -3.89
N THR A 299 -22.25 4.20 -2.87
CA THR A 299 -23.04 4.55 -1.67
C THR A 299 -22.30 4.22 -0.37
N TRP A 300 -22.64 4.93 0.70
CA TRP A 300 -22.22 4.62 2.07
C TRP A 300 -23.41 4.11 2.88
N THR A 301 -23.22 3.03 3.63
CA THR A 301 -24.24 2.46 4.53
C THR A 301 -23.71 2.39 5.97
N PRO A 302 -24.48 2.81 6.99
CA PRO A 302 -24.10 2.61 8.39
C PRO A 302 -23.98 1.12 8.74
N VAL A 303 -22.97 0.76 9.55
CA VAL A 303 -22.76 -0.62 10.03
C VAL A 303 -22.52 -0.59 11.53
N ASN A 304 -23.41 -1.24 12.30
CA ASN A 304 -23.37 -1.24 13.76
C ASN A 304 -22.93 -2.60 14.34
N ASP A 305 -23.25 -3.70 13.66
CA ASP A 305 -23.11 -5.07 14.15
C ASP A 305 -22.09 -5.89 13.32
N GLY A 306 -22.07 -7.20 13.52
CA GLY A 306 -21.30 -8.15 12.72
C GLY A 306 -19.79 -7.93 12.74
N MET A 307 -19.17 -7.91 11.56
CA MET A 307 -17.73 -7.66 11.34
C MET A 307 -17.15 -6.49 12.15
N ILE A 308 -17.93 -5.44 12.42
CA ILE A 308 -17.43 -4.27 13.14
C ILE A 308 -17.43 -4.49 14.67
N THR A 309 -18.23 -5.44 15.17
CA THR A 309 -18.27 -5.83 16.58
C THR A 309 -16.94 -6.43 17.00
N GLY A 310 -16.34 -5.90 18.07
CA GLY A 310 -15.02 -6.34 18.55
C GLY A 310 -13.80 -5.89 17.71
N TRP A 311 -13.99 -5.46 16.45
CA TRP A 311 -12.88 -5.00 15.59
C TRP A 311 -12.21 -3.73 16.14
N ARG A 312 -10.90 -3.84 16.43
CA ARG A 312 -10.09 -2.85 17.17
C ARG A 312 -8.59 -2.81 16.80
N ASN A 313 -8.07 -3.84 16.12
CA ASN A 313 -6.63 -4.08 15.94
C ASN A 313 -6.30 -4.19 14.43
N PRO A 314 -5.01 -4.11 14.01
CA PRO A 314 -4.62 -4.29 12.62
C PRO A 314 -5.16 -5.58 12.00
N SER A 315 -5.76 -5.44 10.82
CA SER A 315 -6.50 -6.50 10.13
C SER A 315 -6.24 -6.43 8.63
N THR A 316 -6.13 -7.58 7.96
CA THR A 316 -5.98 -7.67 6.50
C THR A 316 -6.78 -8.82 5.95
N THR A 317 -7.21 -8.69 4.70
CA THR A 317 -7.74 -9.82 3.92
C THR A 317 -6.57 -10.56 3.27
N MET A 318 -6.66 -11.89 3.18
CA MET A 318 -5.76 -12.75 2.40
C MET A 318 -6.50 -14.05 2.06
N ASN A 319 -6.39 -14.54 0.83
CA ASN A 319 -7.13 -15.73 0.35
C ASN A 319 -8.66 -15.65 0.59
N GLY A 320 -9.24 -14.45 0.43
CA GLY A 320 -10.66 -14.17 0.68
C GLY A 320 -11.06 -14.03 2.15
N GLN A 321 -10.27 -14.57 3.09
CA GLN A 321 -10.55 -14.50 4.52
C GLN A 321 -10.01 -13.21 5.13
N LEU A 322 -10.78 -12.62 6.05
CA LEU A 322 -10.38 -11.45 6.83
C LEU A 322 -9.76 -11.90 8.16
N TYR A 323 -8.50 -11.52 8.39
CA TYR A 323 -7.77 -11.79 9.62
C TYR A 323 -7.53 -10.52 10.42
N SER A 324 -7.56 -10.63 11.75
CA SER A 324 -7.19 -9.56 12.68
C SER A 324 -6.23 -10.08 13.74
N ILE A 325 -5.38 -9.19 14.22
CA ILE A 325 -4.66 -9.38 15.48
C ILE A 325 -5.67 -9.35 16.64
N ASP A 326 -5.49 -10.21 17.64
CA ASP A 326 -6.37 -10.28 18.82
C ASP A 326 -5.74 -9.71 20.11
N CYS A 327 -4.41 -9.73 20.20
CA CYS A 327 -3.64 -9.21 21.34
C CYS A 327 -2.60 -8.16 20.94
N ARG A 328 -2.20 -7.30 21.89
CA ARG A 328 -1.34 -6.13 21.62
C ARG A 328 -0.02 -6.48 20.90
N ASP A 329 0.63 -7.56 21.27
CA ASP A 329 1.92 -7.99 20.73
C ASP A 329 1.81 -8.82 19.43
N GLY A 330 0.60 -9.03 18.91
CA GLY A 330 0.40 -9.79 17.67
C GLY A 330 0.88 -11.22 17.77
N CYS A 331 0.70 -11.89 18.91
CA CYS A 331 0.95 -13.32 19.06
C CYS A 331 -0.33 -14.18 18.89
N LYS A 332 -1.51 -13.57 18.96
CA LYS A 332 -2.82 -14.19 18.72
C LYS A 332 -3.49 -13.59 17.50
N LEU A 333 -4.05 -14.46 16.67
CA LEU A 333 -4.83 -14.12 15.48
C LEU A 333 -6.24 -14.63 15.61
N ARG A 334 -7.17 -13.87 15.03
CA ARG A 334 -8.58 -14.23 14.85
C ARG A 334 -8.96 -14.07 13.38
N VAL A 335 -9.90 -14.90 12.93
CA VAL A 335 -10.47 -14.88 11.58
C VAL A 335 -11.94 -14.49 11.66
N TYR A 336 -12.40 -13.73 10.68
CA TYR A 336 -13.81 -13.40 10.54
C TYR A 336 -14.53 -14.54 9.81
N ASP A 337 -15.68 -14.94 10.35
CA ASP A 337 -16.57 -15.95 9.77
C ASP A 337 -17.86 -15.27 9.31
N GLU A 338 -18.03 -15.19 7.99
CA GLU A 338 -19.20 -14.58 7.34
C GLU A 338 -20.50 -15.35 7.64
N ALA A 339 -20.44 -16.67 7.88
CA ALA A 339 -21.64 -17.48 8.08
C ALA A 339 -22.25 -17.27 9.47
N THR A 340 -21.44 -16.89 10.45
CA THR A 340 -21.88 -16.60 11.83
C THR A 340 -21.84 -15.10 12.18
N ASP A 341 -21.46 -14.24 11.23
CA ASP A 341 -21.29 -12.78 11.42
C ASP A 341 -20.34 -12.45 12.59
N SER A 342 -19.34 -13.31 12.83
CA SER A 342 -18.58 -13.33 14.08
C SER A 342 -17.07 -13.53 13.88
N TRP A 343 -16.30 -13.20 14.93
CA TRP A 343 -14.83 -13.26 14.90
C TRP A 343 -14.29 -14.41 15.75
N ASN A 344 -13.84 -15.49 15.10
CA ASN A 344 -13.36 -16.71 15.73
C ASN A 344 -11.85 -16.71 16.04
N LYS A 345 -11.45 -17.34 17.14
CA LYS A 345 -10.02 -17.56 17.46
C LYS A 345 -9.38 -18.46 16.39
N PHE A 346 -8.19 -18.09 15.91
CA PHE A 346 -7.53 -18.80 14.81
C PHE A 346 -6.17 -19.40 15.18
N ILE A 347 -5.19 -18.58 15.61
CA ILE A 347 -3.85 -19.03 16.02
C ILE A 347 -3.46 -18.37 17.34
N ASP A 348 -2.75 -19.09 18.22
CA ASP A 348 -2.29 -18.62 19.52
C ASP A 348 -0.81 -19.00 19.72
N SER A 349 0.10 -18.08 19.39
CA SER A 349 1.53 -18.25 19.53
C SER A 349 1.97 -17.83 20.94
N LYS A 350 2.07 -18.78 21.87
CA LYS A 350 2.57 -18.54 23.24
C LYS A 350 4.04 -18.04 23.29
N LEU A 351 4.72 -17.94 22.15
CA LEU A 351 6.14 -17.59 22.02
C LEU A 351 6.47 -16.14 22.43
N HIS A 352 5.50 -15.23 22.39
CA HIS A 352 5.70 -13.82 22.76
C HIS A 352 4.66 -13.42 23.82
N LEU A 353 5.12 -13.18 25.05
CA LEU A 353 4.31 -12.72 26.20
C LEU A 353 4.84 -11.39 26.74
N GLY A 354 5.09 -10.44 25.84
CA GLY A 354 5.83 -9.22 26.15
C GLY A 354 4.94 -7.99 26.24
N SER A 355 4.68 -7.49 27.45
CA SER A 355 3.79 -6.34 27.73
C SER A 355 4.28 -4.96 27.25
N SER A 356 5.42 -4.88 26.55
CA SER A 356 6.06 -3.64 26.14
C SER A 356 5.44 -3.04 24.88
N ARG A 357 5.22 -1.71 24.86
CA ARG A 357 4.83 -0.95 23.64
C ARG A 357 5.81 -1.13 22.46
N ALA A 358 7.05 -1.55 22.72
CA ALA A 358 7.99 -1.88 21.65
C ALA A 358 7.64 -3.20 20.93
N LEU A 359 6.95 -4.12 21.60
CA LEU A 359 6.48 -5.38 21.03
C LEU A 359 5.04 -5.26 20.48
N GLU A 360 4.37 -4.13 20.69
CA GLU A 360 3.06 -3.86 20.14
C GLU A 360 3.09 -3.94 18.60
N ALA A 361 2.17 -4.73 18.05
CA ALA A 361 2.01 -4.95 16.63
C ALA A 361 1.39 -3.70 15.99
N ALA A 362 2.12 -3.11 15.06
CA ALA A 362 1.72 -1.89 14.35
C ALA A 362 1.01 -2.20 13.04
N ALA A 363 1.28 -3.36 12.43
CA ALA A 363 0.66 -3.75 11.16
C ALA A 363 0.55 -5.27 11.03
N LEU A 364 -0.51 -5.68 10.32
CA LEU A 364 -0.73 -7.01 9.76
C LEU A 364 -0.88 -6.81 8.25
N VAL A 365 -0.03 -7.45 7.43
CA VAL A 365 -0.04 -7.33 5.96
C VAL A 365 0.21 -8.70 5.33
N PRO A 366 -0.29 -9.01 4.13
CA PRO A 366 0.15 -10.20 3.40
C PRO A 366 1.58 -10.00 2.87
N LEU A 367 2.37 -11.07 2.86
CA LEU A 367 3.71 -11.12 2.27
C LEU A 367 4.01 -12.55 1.81
N ASN A 368 4.31 -12.74 0.53
CA ASN A 368 4.64 -14.04 -0.06
C ASN A 368 3.64 -15.16 0.31
N GLY A 369 2.34 -14.85 0.33
CA GLY A 369 1.26 -15.79 0.69
C GLY A 369 1.10 -16.11 2.18
N LYS A 370 1.88 -15.47 3.06
CA LYS A 370 1.78 -15.58 4.52
C LYS A 370 1.31 -14.27 5.14
N LEU A 371 0.72 -14.33 6.34
CA LEU A 371 0.47 -13.12 7.12
C LEU A 371 1.78 -12.65 7.76
N CYS A 372 2.10 -11.38 7.59
CA CYS A 372 3.29 -10.72 8.11
C CYS A 372 2.89 -9.75 9.23
N ILE A 373 3.45 -9.96 10.42
CA ILE A 373 3.18 -9.17 11.63
C ILE A 373 4.41 -8.32 11.94
N ILE A 374 4.25 -6.99 11.89
CA ILE A 374 5.32 -6.02 12.13
C ILE A 374 5.07 -5.28 13.43
N ARG A 375 6.07 -5.26 14.32
CA ARG A 375 6.01 -4.65 15.66
C ARG A 375 6.84 -3.37 15.76
N ASN A 376 6.52 -2.50 16.73
CA ASN A 376 7.20 -1.19 16.91
C ASN A 376 8.73 -1.25 17.12
N ASN A 377 9.27 -2.40 17.50
CA ASN A 377 10.70 -2.70 17.60
C ASN A 377 11.35 -3.12 16.26
N MET A 378 10.62 -3.04 15.14
CA MET A 378 11.02 -3.53 13.81
C MET A 378 11.16 -5.06 13.71
N SER A 379 10.67 -5.84 14.68
CA SER A 379 10.62 -7.31 14.54
C SER A 379 9.46 -7.75 13.67
N ILE A 380 9.70 -8.78 12.85
CA ILE A 380 8.79 -9.28 11.84
C ILE A 380 8.58 -10.78 12.06
N SER A 381 7.32 -11.20 12.15
CA SER A 381 6.94 -12.63 12.12
C SER A 381 6.12 -12.94 10.87
N LEU A 382 6.33 -14.12 10.29
CA LEU A 382 5.46 -14.69 9.26
C LEU A 382 4.59 -15.80 9.85
N VAL A 383 3.33 -15.85 9.43
CA VAL A 383 2.34 -16.84 9.88
C VAL A 383 1.71 -17.52 8.67
N ASP A 384 1.86 -18.84 8.60
CA ASP A 384 1.32 -19.66 7.50
C ASP A 384 -0.14 -20.06 7.77
N VAL A 385 -1.07 -19.16 7.43
CA VAL A 385 -2.50 -19.44 7.60
C VAL A 385 -3.05 -20.47 6.61
N SER A 386 -2.24 -20.98 5.66
CA SER A 386 -2.65 -22.06 4.76
C SER A 386 -2.42 -23.46 5.34
N SER A 387 -1.49 -23.59 6.30
CA SER A 387 -1.14 -24.88 6.92
C SER A 387 -2.34 -25.54 7.60
N PRO A 388 -2.60 -26.85 7.41
CA PRO A 388 -3.70 -27.54 8.09
C PRO A 388 -3.48 -27.65 9.61
N ASP A 389 -2.24 -27.80 10.05
CA ASP A 389 -1.90 -27.75 11.49
C ASP A 389 -1.77 -26.30 11.96
N LYS A 390 -2.66 -25.91 12.88
CA LYS A 390 -2.72 -24.58 13.51
C LYS A 390 -2.02 -24.51 14.87
N HIS A 391 -1.46 -25.61 15.35
CA HIS A 391 -0.77 -25.65 16.64
C HIS A 391 0.71 -25.26 16.46
N VAL A 392 1.08 -24.10 16.99
CA VAL A 392 2.47 -23.58 16.92
C VAL A 392 3.48 -24.49 17.63
N GLU A 393 3.03 -25.27 18.62
CA GLU A 393 3.85 -26.21 19.39
C GLU A 393 4.25 -27.47 18.60
N SER A 394 3.41 -27.94 17.68
CA SER A 394 3.71 -29.07 16.77
C SER A 394 4.28 -28.64 15.42
N ASN A 395 3.91 -27.45 14.94
CA ASN A 395 4.34 -26.93 13.65
C ASN A 395 5.19 -25.64 13.78
N PRO A 396 6.51 -25.74 13.96
CA PRO A 396 7.38 -24.56 14.05
C PRO A 396 7.48 -23.75 12.75
N ARG A 397 7.04 -24.30 11.60
CA ARG A 397 6.98 -23.56 10.32
C ARG A 397 5.73 -22.70 10.19
N LEU A 398 4.74 -22.92 11.05
CA LEU A 398 3.53 -22.11 11.13
C LEU A 398 3.84 -20.66 11.52
N TRP A 399 4.87 -20.44 12.37
CA TRP A 399 5.20 -19.13 12.92
C TRP A 399 6.71 -18.89 12.95
N GLU A 400 7.21 -18.12 11.99
CA GLU A 400 8.64 -17.83 11.84
C GLU A 400 8.96 -16.38 12.21
N ASN A 401 10.13 -16.11 12.80
CA ASN A 401 10.60 -14.74 13.07
C ASN A 401 11.76 -14.38 12.13
N ILE A 402 11.45 -13.72 11.01
CA ILE A 402 12.44 -13.37 9.97
C ILE A 402 13.22 -12.08 10.27
N ALA A 403 12.77 -11.27 11.22
CA ALA A 403 13.55 -10.12 11.72
C ALA A 403 13.47 -10.04 13.25
N GLY A 404 14.63 -10.05 13.91
CA GLY A 404 14.77 -10.00 15.37
C GLY A 404 15.85 -9.02 15.83
N ARG A 405 15.91 -8.75 17.15
CA ARG A 405 16.83 -7.75 17.77
C ARG A 405 18.31 -7.88 17.36
N GLY A 406 18.76 -9.08 16.97
CA GLY A 406 20.15 -9.33 16.57
C GLY A 406 20.58 -8.73 15.24
N HIS A 407 19.66 -8.52 14.29
CA HIS A 407 19.99 -7.96 12.96
C HIS A 407 20.21 -6.43 12.96
N PHE A 408 20.12 -5.78 14.12
CA PHE A 408 20.29 -4.33 14.28
C PHE A 408 21.62 -3.94 14.97
N ARG A 409 22.71 -4.69 14.72
CA ARG A 409 24.07 -4.34 15.21
C ARG A 409 24.72 -3.14 14.50
N THR A 410 24.09 -2.58 13.48
CA THR A 410 24.56 -1.41 12.70
C THR A 410 23.71 -0.15 12.92
N LEU A 411 23.40 0.19 14.18
CA LEU A 411 23.09 1.58 14.60
C LEU A 411 23.18 1.73 16.13
N VAL A 412 24.31 2.26 16.60
CA VAL A 412 24.61 2.48 18.02
C VAL A 412 23.83 3.68 18.58
N THR A 413 22.59 3.45 19.02
CA THR A 413 21.82 4.48 19.76
C THR A 413 20.85 3.94 20.82
N ASN A 414 20.29 2.74 20.68
CA ASN A 414 19.12 2.34 21.50
C ASN A 414 19.41 1.65 22.85
N LEU A 415 20.66 1.28 23.16
CA LEU A 415 20.96 0.46 24.35
C LEU A 415 20.83 1.22 25.69
N TRP A 416 21.00 2.55 25.69
CA TRP A 416 20.91 3.39 26.90
C TRP A 416 19.48 3.85 27.26
N SER A 417 18.46 3.36 26.54
CA SER A 417 17.11 3.93 26.58
C SER A 417 16.18 3.40 27.69
N SER A 418 16.67 2.52 28.57
CA SER A 418 15.88 1.89 29.66
C SER A 418 15.87 2.68 30.99
N ILE A 419 16.73 3.67 31.18
CA ILE A 419 16.93 4.34 32.49
C ILE A 419 16.21 5.70 32.59
N ALA A 420 15.95 6.40 31.48
CA ALA A 420 15.34 7.73 31.50
C ALA A 420 13.79 7.67 31.47
N GLY A 421 13.18 7.57 32.65
CA GLY A 421 11.74 7.76 32.83
C GLY A 421 11.34 9.24 32.76
N ARG A 422 10.73 9.68 31.66
CA ARG A 422 9.92 10.91 31.52
C ARG A 422 8.99 10.80 30.28
N SER A 423 7.89 11.54 30.29
CA SER A 423 6.71 11.41 29.42
C SER A 423 6.87 11.82 27.94
N SER A 424 7.99 11.44 27.30
CA SER A 424 8.20 11.65 25.85
C SER A 424 7.48 10.60 24.99
N LEU A 425 7.08 11.00 23.78
CA LEU A 425 6.56 10.09 22.76
C LEU A 425 7.60 9.01 22.45
N LYS A 426 7.25 7.73 22.66
CA LYS A 426 8.11 6.62 22.28
C LYS A 426 8.03 6.41 20.76
N SER A 427 9.17 6.09 20.15
CA SER A 427 9.25 5.82 18.71
C SER A 427 8.30 4.68 18.31
N HIS A 428 7.54 4.85 17.23
CA HIS A 428 6.53 3.90 16.78
C HIS A 428 6.45 3.88 15.25
N ILE A 429 5.94 2.78 14.71
CA ILE A 429 5.65 2.67 13.28
C ILE A 429 4.40 3.49 12.97
N VAL A 430 4.48 4.31 11.92
CA VAL A 430 3.36 5.14 11.40
C VAL A 430 2.64 4.38 10.29
N HIS A 431 3.39 3.79 9.36
CA HIS A 431 2.84 2.96 8.28
C HIS A 431 3.76 1.79 7.99
N CYS A 432 3.16 0.68 7.55
CA CYS A 432 3.83 -0.46 6.96
C CYS A 432 3.11 -0.80 5.65
N GLN A 433 3.84 -1.13 4.58
CA GLN A 433 3.31 -1.51 3.28
C GLN A 433 4.18 -2.62 2.67
N VAL A 434 3.64 -3.39 1.73
CA VAL A 434 4.41 -4.36 0.93
C VAL A 434 4.48 -3.88 -0.51
N LEU A 435 5.68 -3.89 -1.10
CA LEU A 435 5.91 -3.49 -2.49
C LEU A 435 6.63 -4.60 -3.26
N GLN A 436 6.12 -4.93 -4.44
CA GLN A 436 6.65 -5.90 -5.38
C GLN A 436 7.45 -5.20 -6.51
N ALA A 437 8.65 -5.71 -6.88
CA ALA A 437 9.48 -5.17 -7.97
C ALA A 437 10.40 -6.21 -8.66
#